data_AF-A0A7C1C100-F1
#
_entry.id   AF-A0A7C1C100-F1
#
_cell.length_a   1.000
_cell.length_b   1.000
_cell.length_c   1.000
_cell.angle_alpha   90.00
_cell.angle_beta   90.00
_cell.angle_gamma   90.00
#
_symmetry.space_group_name_H-M   'P 1'
#
loop_
_entity.id
_entity.type
_entity.pdbx_description
1 polymer ?
#
loop_
_entity_poly.entity_id
_entity_poly.type
_entity_poly.pdbx_seq_one_letter_code
_entity_poly.pdbx_strand_id
1 'polypeptide(L)'
;MIDISEVERSFKKFRDDFWEDVTDINLAKSEVKIEDLKTKMMDSDYFKVVKKFAEERGWDVVSEDLTLSVKKAEKDEIVELPLVSTQDDATVFIQPWSRVVDKLVKLEEE
;
A
#
# COMPACT_ATOMS: atom_id res chain seq x y z
N MET A 1 0.60 -19.03 2.95
CA MET A 1 -0.58 -18.55 2.23
C MET A 1 -1.16 -17.39 3.01
N ILE A 2 -0.92 -16.19 2.50
CA ILE A 2 -1.44 -14.94 3.01
C ILE A 2 -2.87 -14.80 2.52
N ASP A 3 -3.79 -14.70 3.47
CA ASP A 3 -5.20 -14.45 3.23
C ASP A 3 -5.52 -12.94 3.32
N ILE A 4 -6.66 -12.55 2.76
CA ILE A 4 -7.17 -11.16 2.85
C ILE A 4 -7.27 -10.68 4.31
N SER A 5 -7.55 -11.58 5.26
CA SER A 5 -7.58 -11.25 6.68
C SER A 5 -6.21 -10.87 7.26
N GLU A 6 -5.10 -11.39 6.72
CA GLU A 6 -3.75 -10.96 7.10
C GLU A 6 -3.41 -9.56 6.55
N VAL A 7 -3.90 -9.25 5.34
CA VAL A 7 -3.79 -7.91 4.75
C VAL A 7 -4.52 -6.89 5.65
N GLU A 8 -5.73 -7.19 6.11
CA GLU A 8 -6.48 -6.32 7.03
C GLU A 8 -5.76 -6.12 8.37
N ARG A 9 -5.24 -7.20 8.98
CA ARG A 9 -4.51 -7.09 10.25
C ARG A 9 -3.25 -6.25 10.12
N SER A 10 -2.52 -6.44 9.03
CA SER A 10 -1.28 -5.69 8.75
C SER A 10 -1.59 -4.23 8.48
N PHE A 11 -2.68 -3.95 7.77
CA PHE A 11 -3.17 -2.57 7.59
C PHE A 11 -3.50 -1.89 8.92
N LYS A 12 -4.18 -2.56 9.85
CA LYS A 12 -4.53 -1.94 11.15
C LYS A 12 -3.28 -1.53 11.90
N LYS A 13 -2.29 -2.42 12.01
CA LYS A 13 -0.99 -2.12 12.62
C LYS A 13 -0.30 -0.97 11.91
N PHE A 14 -0.16 -1.08 10.59
CA PHE A 14 0.43 -0.03 9.76
C PHE A 14 -0.25 1.30 10.00
N ARG A 15 -1.59 1.35 9.98
CA ARG A 15 -2.34 2.59 10.22
C ARG A 15 -2.02 3.19 11.58
N ASP A 16 -2.01 2.39 12.65
CA ASP A 16 -1.68 2.88 13.99
C ASP A 16 -0.25 3.43 14.06
N ASP A 17 0.73 2.74 13.46
CA ASP A 17 2.14 3.18 13.41
C ASP A 17 2.37 4.40 12.48
N PHE A 18 1.71 4.44 11.32
CA PHE A 18 1.88 5.49 10.31
C PHE A 18 1.02 6.73 10.56
N TRP A 19 -0.01 6.65 11.42
CA TRP A 19 -0.95 7.75 11.63
C TRP A 19 -0.26 8.97 12.23
N GLU A 20 0.70 8.77 13.12
CA GLU A 20 1.49 9.84 13.72
C GLU A 20 2.32 10.57 12.66
N ASP A 21 3.12 9.83 11.87
CA ASP A 21 3.93 10.38 10.77
C ASP A 21 3.07 11.16 9.75
N VAL A 22 1.90 10.62 9.36
CA VAL A 22 0.98 11.27 8.42
C VAL A 22 0.41 12.57 9.01
N THR A 23 0.07 12.56 10.30
CA THR A 23 -0.46 13.73 10.99
C THR A 23 0.61 14.81 11.11
N ASP A 24 1.85 14.44 11.39
CA ASP A 24 2.98 15.37 11.49
C ASP A 24 3.30 16.09 10.17
N ILE A 25 3.26 15.35 9.05
CA ILE A 25 3.43 15.94 7.70
C ILE A 25 2.27 16.89 7.39
N ASN A 26 1.02 16.46 7.61
CA ASN A 26 -0.16 17.26 7.29
C ASN A 26 -0.29 18.53 8.14
N LEU A 27 0.25 18.53 9.35
CA LEU A 27 0.28 19.71 10.23
C LEU A 27 1.48 20.62 9.97
N ALA A 28 2.37 20.28 9.02
CA ALA A 28 3.64 20.96 8.76
C ALA A 28 4.46 21.19 10.04
N LYS A 29 4.26 20.33 11.06
CA LYS A 29 4.84 20.49 12.39
C LYS A 29 6.23 19.88 12.52
N SER A 30 6.68 19.14 11.50
CA SER A 30 7.82 18.25 11.60
C SER A 30 8.74 18.35 10.37
N GLU A 31 10.05 18.15 10.59
CA GLU A 31 11.08 18.03 9.54
C GLU A 31 10.97 16.73 8.72
N VAL A 32 9.95 15.90 8.99
CA VAL A 32 9.71 14.62 8.30
C VAL A 32 9.40 14.89 6.83
N LYS A 33 10.31 14.44 5.96
CA LYS A 33 10.12 14.57 4.52
C LYS A 33 9.21 13.47 4.02
N ILE A 34 8.45 13.76 2.96
CA ILE A 34 7.65 12.76 2.25
C ILE A 34 8.52 11.57 1.78
N GLU A 35 9.80 11.80 1.49
CA GLU A 35 10.77 10.75 1.13
C GLU A 35 11.03 9.75 2.27
N ASP A 36 11.12 10.21 3.52
CA ASP A 36 11.27 9.34 4.68
C ASP A 36 10.00 8.51 4.90
N LEU A 37 8.83 9.12 4.67
CA LEU A 37 7.54 8.43 4.75
C LEU A 37 7.41 7.34 3.67
N LYS A 38 7.85 7.63 2.43
CA LYS A 38 7.94 6.64 1.35
C LYS A 38 8.80 5.44 1.75
N THR A 39 9.99 5.71 2.30
CA THR A 39 10.93 4.66 2.69
C THR A 39 10.37 3.77 3.80
N LYS A 40 9.82 4.38 4.87
CA LYS A 40 9.13 3.63 5.95
C LYS A 40 7.98 2.80 5.40
N MET A 41 7.27 3.30 4.39
CA MET A 41 6.07 2.68 3.87
C MET A 41 6.42 1.43 3.07
N MET A 42 7.41 1.53 2.19
CA MET A 42 7.94 0.39 1.44
C MET A 42 8.54 -0.69 2.37
N ASP A 43 9.12 -0.30 3.51
CA ASP A 43 9.64 -1.25 4.49
C ASP A 43 8.57 -1.80 5.46
N SER A 44 7.35 -1.26 5.44
CA SER A 44 6.29 -1.68 6.36
C SER A 44 5.83 -3.12 6.13
N ASP A 45 5.37 -3.77 7.21
CA ASP A 45 4.77 -5.10 7.15
C ASP A 45 3.56 -5.13 6.21
N TYR A 46 2.74 -4.07 6.19
CA TYR A 46 1.60 -3.99 5.29
C TYR A 46 1.99 -4.07 3.82
N PHE A 47 3.01 -3.31 3.42
CA PHE A 47 3.54 -3.35 2.05
C PHE A 47 4.07 -4.74 1.68
N LYS A 48 4.87 -5.33 2.57
CA LYS A 48 5.43 -6.68 2.41
C LYS A 48 4.34 -7.75 2.32
N VAL A 49 3.27 -7.62 3.10
CA VAL A 49 2.14 -8.57 3.12
C VAL A 49 1.31 -8.47 1.84
N VAL A 50 1.01 -7.26 1.35
CA VAL A 50 0.30 -7.07 0.07
C VAL A 50 1.14 -7.62 -1.09
N LYS A 51 2.45 -7.37 -1.09
CA LYS A 51 3.37 -7.94 -2.09
C LYS A 51 3.37 -9.46 -2.06
N LYS A 52 3.56 -10.07 -0.88
CA LYS A 52 3.54 -11.54 -0.73
C LYS A 52 2.21 -12.16 -1.14
N PHE A 53 1.09 -11.51 -0.85
CA PHE A 53 -0.24 -11.96 -1.25
C PHE A 53 -0.35 -12.15 -2.77
N ALA A 54 0.21 -11.21 -3.53
CA ALA A 54 0.22 -11.25 -4.99
C ALA A 54 1.28 -12.25 -5.53
N GLU A 55 2.48 -12.28 -4.94
CA GLU A 55 3.53 -13.24 -5.32
C GLU A 55 3.09 -14.70 -5.10
N GLU A 56 2.40 -15.01 -4.00
CA GLU A 56 1.87 -16.36 -3.73
C GLU A 56 0.78 -16.79 -4.72
N ARG A 57 0.16 -15.85 -5.44
CA ARG A 57 -0.83 -16.09 -6.50
C ARG A 57 -0.19 -16.16 -7.89
N GLY A 58 1.14 -16.06 -7.99
CA GLY A 58 1.86 -16.05 -9.26
C GLY A 58 1.66 -14.77 -10.05
N TRP A 59 1.35 -13.66 -9.38
CA TRP A 59 1.25 -12.34 -10.01
C TRP A 59 2.60 -11.64 -9.98
N ASP A 60 2.94 -10.94 -11.05
CA ASP A 60 4.10 -10.06 -11.13
C ASP A 60 3.84 -8.80 -10.31
N VAL A 61 4.74 -8.49 -9.38
CA VAL A 61 4.61 -7.32 -8.50
C VAL A 61 5.81 -6.40 -8.68
N VAL A 62 5.52 -5.15 -9.01
CA VAL A 62 6.48 -4.06 -9.09
C VAL A 62 6.12 -3.01 -8.05
N SER A 63 7.08 -2.62 -7.22
CA SER A 63 6.93 -1.56 -6.24
C SER A 63 7.56 -0.28 -6.75
N GLU A 64 6.79 0.80 -6.87
CA GLU A 64 7.29 2.12 -7.24
C GLU A 64 6.69 3.18 -6.29
N ASP A 65 7.55 3.93 -5.61
CA ASP A 65 7.18 4.96 -4.61
C ASP A 65 6.19 4.45 -3.54
N LEU A 66 4.91 4.83 -3.67
CA LEU A 66 3.81 4.53 -2.73
C LEU A 66 2.77 3.56 -3.34
N THR A 67 3.11 2.97 -4.48
CA THR A 67 2.20 2.17 -5.29
C THR A 67 2.80 0.79 -5.52
N LEU A 68 1.97 -0.23 -5.28
CA LEU A 68 2.24 -1.59 -5.75
C LEU A 68 1.51 -1.81 -7.07
N SER A 69 2.27 -2.00 -8.13
CA SER A 69 1.76 -2.40 -9.44
C SER A 69 1.75 -3.92 -9.51
N VAL A 70 0.56 -4.49 -9.68
CA VAL A 70 0.35 -5.94 -9.69
C VAL A 70 -0.20 -6.34 -11.05
N LYS A 71 0.44 -7.33 -11.69
CA LYS A 71 0.05 -7.86 -12.99
C LYS A 71 -0.16 -9.37 -12.88
N LYS A 72 -1.31 -9.85 -13.32
CA LYS A 72 -1.60 -11.29 -13.40
C LYS A 72 -0.87 -11.85 -14.62
N ALA A 73 -0.11 -12.93 -14.49
CA ALA A 73 0.70 -13.48 -15.59
C ALA A 73 -0.11 -13.78 -16.88
N GLU A 74 -1.39 -14.12 -16.71
CA GLU A 74 -2.31 -14.44 -17.80
C GLU A 74 -3.02 -13.22 -18.42
N LYS A 75 -2.84 -12.02 -17.86
CA LYS A 75 -3.46 -10.78 -18.33
C LYS A 75 -2.43 -9.68 -18.54
N ASP A 76 -2.62 -8.89 -19.60
CA ASP A 76 -1.76 -7.72 -19.82
C ASP A 76 -2.14 -6.52 -18.93
N GLU A 77 -3.15 -6.68 -18.06
CA GLU A 77 -3.64 -5.63 -17.18
C GLU A 77 -2.74 -5.44 -15.94
N ILE A 78 -2.29 -4.20 -15.76
CA ILE A 78 -1.53 -3.76 -14.59
C ILE A 78 -2.50 -3.04 -13.66
N VAL A 79 -2.65 -3.57 -12.43
CA VAL A 79 -3.46 -2.95 -11.38
C VAL A 79 -2.55 -2.19 -10.44
N GLU A 80 -2.73 -0.88 -10.39
CA GLU A 80 -2.03 -0.02 -9.46
C GLU A 80 -2.76 0.01 -8.11
N LEU A 81 -2.03 -0.35 -7.05
CA LEU A 81 -2.46 -0.34 -5.66
C LEU A 81 -1.71 0.78 -4.91
N PRO A 82 -2.17 2.04 -5.00
CA PRO A 82 -1.63 3.09 -4.15
C PRO A 82 -2.02 2.79 -2.71
N LEU A 83 -1.05 2.53 -1.85
CA LEU A 83 -1.30 2.23 -0.44
C LEU A 83 -1.32 3.52 0.40
N VAL A 84 -0.65 4.57 -0.09
CA VAL A 84 -0.73 5.95 0.41
C VAL A 84 -0.90 6.87 -0.79
N SER A 85 -1.68 7.93 -0.64
CA SER A 85 -1.85 8.96 -1.66
C SER A 85 -1.43 10.32 -1.12
N THR A 86 -0.96 11.17 -2.03
CA THR A 86 -0.61 12.55 -1.74
C THR A 86 -1.56 13.48 -2.49
N GLN A 87 -2.10 14.48 -1.81
CA GLN A 87 -2.90 15.55 -2.40
C GLN A 87 -2.14 16.86 -2.23
N ASP A 88 -1.78 17.46 -3.37
CA ASP A 88 -1.13 18.76 -3.48
C ASP A 88 0.24 18.87 -2.78
N ASP A 89 1.09 17.82 -2.88
CA ASP A 89 2.48 17.73 -2.40
C ASP A 89 2.73 17.99 -0.90
N ALA A 90 1.71 18.40 -0.15
CA ALA A 90 1.79 18.74 1.27
C ALA A 90 0.86 17.89 2.14
N THR A 91 -0.10 17.18 1.51
CA THR A 91 -1.05 16.35 2.24
C THR A 91 -0.85 14.88 1.88
N VAL A 92 -0.71 14.05 2.90
CA VAL A 92 -0.55 12.59 2.78
C VAL A 92 -1.73 11.92 3.45
N PHE A 93 -2.23 10.84 2.86
CA PHE A 93 -3.22 10.01 3.50
C PHE A 93 -3.11 8.55 3.08
N ILE A 94 -3.33 7.68 4.07
CA ILE A 94 -3.32 6.24 3.91
C ILE A 94 -4.59 5.81 3.16
N GLN A 95 -4.44 5.06 2.06
CA GLN A 95 -5.60 4.53 1.36
C GLN A 95 -6.29 3.47 2.21
N PRO A 96 -7.65 3.46 2.27
CA PRO A 96 -8.37 2.43 2.99
C PRO A 96 -8.05 1.04 2.43
N TRP A 97 -7.75 0.08 3.31
CA TRP A 97 -7.48 -1.31 2.91
C TRP A 97 -8.62 -1.93 2.09
N SER A 98 -9.86 -1.51 2.32
CA SER A 98 -11.02 -1.98 1.55
C SER A 98 -10.90 -1.68 0.06
N ARG A 99 -10.30 -0.54 -0.33
CA ARG A 99 -10.04 -0.21 -1.74
C ARG A 99 -8.94 -1.08 -2.34
N VAL A 100 -7.92 -1.39 -1.54
CA VAL A 100 -6.80 -2.25 -1.95
C VAL A 100 -7.31 -3.67 -2.16
N VAL A 101 -8.09 -4.18 -1.22
CA VAL A 101 -8.71 -5.51 -1.31
C VAL A 101 -9.72 -5.58 -2.45
N ASP A 102 -10.57 -4.57 -2.66
CA ASP A 102 -11.51 -4.56 -3.79
C ASP A 102 -10.80 -4.69 -5.14
N LYS A 103 -9.67 -3.98 -5.32
CA LYS A 103 -8.83 -4.10 -6.52
C LYS A 103 -8.18 -5.48 -6.65
N LEU A 104 -7.67 -6.04 -5.56
CA LEU A 104 -7.07 -7.38 -5.54
C LEU A 104 -8.11 -8.47 -5.84
N VAL A 105 -9.31 -8.36 -5.28
CA VAL A 105 -10.42 -9.31 -5.49
C VAL A 105 -10.89 -9.24 -6.94
N LYS A 106 -11.08 -8.05 -7.50
CA LYS A 106 -11.40 -7.89 -8.93
C LYS A 106 -10.37 -8.55 -9.83
N LEU A 107 -9.08 -8.37 -9.53
CA LEU A 107 -8.00 -9.03 -10.28
C LEU A 107 -8.01 -10.56 -10.14
N GLU A 108 -8.48 -11.08 -9.00
CA GLU A 108 -8.64 -12.52 -8.77
C GLU A 108 -9.83 -13.09 -9.55
N GLU A 109 -10.98 -12.41 -9.52
CA GLU A 109 -12.25 -12.83 -10.14
C GLU A 109 -12.26 -12.72 -11.67
N GLU A 110 -11.53 -11.75 -12.23
CA GLU A 110 -11.45 -11.59 -13.69
C GLU A 110 -10.35 -12.45 -14.32
#